data_AF-A0A847EVA4-F1
#
_entry.id   AF-A0A847EVA4-F1
#
_cell.length_a   1.000
_cell.length_b   1.000
_cell.length_c   1.000
_cell.angle_alpha   90.00
_cell.angle_beta   90.00
_cell.angle_gamma   90.00
#
_symmetry.space_group_name_H-M   'P 1'
#
loop_
_entity.id
_entity.type
_entity.pdbx_description
1 polymer ?
#
loop_
_entity_poly.entity_id
_entity_poly.type
_entity_poly.pdbx_seq_one_letter_code
_entity_poly.pdbx_strand_id
1 'polypeptide(L)'
;MNLPPVFASNMKSLLQEEAATFFSALDEQPPVSVRYNPAKITPGSNHPWEAAWEGSVPWSEKACYLNHRPAFTFDPCLHAGCYYV
;
A
#
# COMPACT_ATOMS: atom_id res chain seq x y z
N MET A 1 -14.85 3.28 12.21
CA MET A 1 -15.41 2.52 11.06
C MET A 1 -16.77 1.89 11.40
N ASN A 2 -17.69 1.69 10.45
CA ASN A 2 -18.93 0.91 10.68
C ASN A 2 -18.71 -0.56 10.31
N LEU A 3 -18.40 -1.40 11.32
CA LEU A 3 -18.15 -2.83 11.12
C LEU A 3 -19.43 -3.67 11.32
N PRO A 4 -19.68 -4.71 10.50
CA PRO A 4 -20.77 -5.64 10.74
C PRO A 4 -20.62 -6.33 12.11
N PRO A 5 -21.68 -6.40 12.95
CA PRO A 5 -21.58 -6.95 14.30
C PRO A 5 -21.05 -8.39 14.36
N VAL A 6 -21.47 -9.24 13.41
CA VAL A 6 -21.03 -10.64 13.31
C VAL A 6 -19.54 -10.73 12.97
N PHE A 7 -19.03 -9.84 12.11
CA PHE A 7 -17.59 -9.77 11.82
C PHE A 7 -16.81 -9.40 13.08
N ALA A 8 -17.25 -8.36 13.78
CA ALA A 8 -16.57 -7.91 14.99
C ALA A 8 -16.56 -8.99 16.09
N SER A 9 -17.66 -9.72 16.31
CA SER A 9 -17.69 -10.83 17.29
C SER A 9 -16.76 -11.97 16.89
N ASN A 10 -16.75 -12.34 15.61
CA ASN A 10 -15.91 -13.42 15.12
C ASN A 10 -14.42 -13.08 15.25
N MET A 11 -14.02 -11.86 14.86
CA MET A 11 -12.62 -11.43 14.96
C MET A 11 -12.16 -11.29 16.41
N LYS A 12 -13.03 -10.83 17.33
CA LYS A 12 -12.72 -10.82 18.77
C LYS A 12 -12.45 -12.24 19.30
N SER A 13 -13.29 -13.21 18.91
CA SER A 13 -13.12 -14.60 19.33
C SER A 13 -11.87 -15.25 18.72
N LEU A 14 -11.53 -14.91 17.47
CA LEU A 14 -10.42 -15.50 16.74
C LEU A 14 -9.07 -14.97 17.22
N LEU A 15 -8.96 -13.65 17.39
CA LEU A 15 -7.68 -12.97 17.64
C LEU A 15 -7.40 -12.74 19.13
N GLN A 16 -8.41 -12.87 20.00
CA GLN A 16 -8.28 -12.77 21.45
C GLN A 16 -7.55 -11.47 21.88
N GLU A 17 -6.33 -11.59 22.43
CA GLU A 17 -5.52 -10.46 22.89
C GLU A 17 -5.12 -9.51 21.75
N GLU A 18 -4.98 -10.01 20.53
CA GLU A 18 -4.63 -9.20 19.34
C GLU A 18 -5.82 -8.45 18.74
N ALA A 19 -7.05 -8.77 19.18
CA ALA A 19 -8.26 -8.19 18.61
C ALA A 19 -8.27 -6.66 18.73
N ALA A 20 -7.80 -6.11 19.85
CA ALA A 20 -7.73 -4.67 20.06
C ALA A 20 -6.83 -3.99 19.01
N THR A 21 -5.61 -4.51 18.82
CA THR A 21 -4.65 -4.00 17.83
C THR A 21 -5.19 -4.12 16.42
N PHE A 22 -5.83 -5.24 16.09
CA PHE A 22 -6.47 -5.46 14.79
C PHE A 22 -7.54 -4.40 14.48
N PHE A 23 -8.46 -4.13 15.42
CA PHE A 23 -9.49 -3.12 15.18
C PHE A 23 -8.92 -1.71 15.09
N SER A 24 -7.90 -1.38 15.89
CA SER A 24 -7.21 -0.09 15.78
C SER A 24 -6.58 0.08 14.40
N ALA A 25 -5.90 -0.95 13.87
CA ALA A 25 -5.27 -0.91 12.56
C ALA A 25 -6.28 -0.71 11.41
N LEU A 26 -7.54 -1.15 11.57
CA LEU A 26 -8.57 -0.89 10.58
C LEU A 26 -8.95 0.60 10.50
N ASP A 27 -8.91 1.33 11.61
CA ASP A 27 -9.24 2.75 11.64
C ASP A 27 -8.07 3.66 11.21
N GLU A 28 -6.86 3.11 11.10
CA GLU A 28 -5.68 3.85 10.64
C GLU A 28 -5.70 4.12 9.12
N GLN A 29 -4.95 5.14 8.70
CA GLN A 29 -4.79 5.42 7.28
C GLN A 29 -3.99 4.28 6.63
N PRO A 30 -4.51 3.63 5.56
CA PRO A 30 -3.79 2.54 4.94
C PRO A 30 -2.49 3.03 4.29
N PRO A 31 -1.39 2.27 4.41
CA PRO A 31 -0.17 2.60 3.70
C PRO A 31 -0.40 2.52 2.19
N VAL A 32 0.33 3.34 1.44
CA VAL A 32 0.31 3.32 -0.03
C VAL A 32 1.61 2.73 -0.52
N SER A 33 1.53 1.80 -1.45
CA SER A 33 2.71 1.23 -2.09
C SER A 33 2.55 1.25 -3.59
N VAL A 34 3.68 1.28 -4.30
CA VAL A 34 3.71 1.11 -5.75
C VAL A 34 4.63 -0.05 -6.09
N ARG A 35 4.23 -0.88 -7.07
CA ARG A 35 5.07 -1.94 -7.62
C ARG A 35 5.44 -1.62 -9.05
N TYR A 36 6.74 -1.51 -9.30
CA TYR A 36 7.32 -1.18 -10.59
C TYR A 36 7.30 -2.36 -11.57
N ASN A 37 6.96 -2.08 -12.83
CA ASN A 37 6.98 -3.08 -13.90
C ASN A 37 8.41 -3.23 -14.43
N PRO A 38 9.07 -4.39 -14.20
CA PRO A 38 10.46 -4.58 -14.60
C PRO A 38 10.68 -4.58 -16.12
N ALA A 39 9.65 -4.84 -16.92
CA ALA A 39 9.78 -4.81 -18.38
C ALA A 39 9.82 -3.38 -18.96
N LYS A 40 9.49 -2.37 -18.14
CA LYS A 40 9.37 -0.96 -18.57
C LYS A 40 10.27 -0.01 -17.79
N ILE A 41 10.95 -0.52 -16.76
CA ILE A 41 11.81 0.27 -15.88
C ILE A 41 13.23 -0.23 -16.03
N THR A 42 14.08 0.68 -16.49
CA THR A 42 15.51 0.43 -16.72
C THR A 42 16.31 1.02 -15.56
N PRO A 43 17.46 0.44 -15.19
CA PRO A 43 18.38 1.07 -14.24
C PRO A 43 18.68 2.53 -14.66
N GLY A 44 18.44 3.48 -13.76
CA GLY A 44 18.66 4.92 -14.00
C GLY A 44 17.49 5.70 -14.62
N SER A 45 16.34 5.08 -14.88
CA SER A 45 15.13 5.84 -15.23
C SER A 45 14.56 6.56 -14.01
N ASN A 46 14.15 7.83 -14.15
CA ASN A 46 13.44 8.57 -13.11
C ASN A 46 12.17 7.80 -12.71
N HIS A 47 12.09 7.39 -11.45
CA HIS A 47 10.89 6.79 -10.90
C HIS A 47 9.91 7.93 -10.56
N PRO A 48 8.66 7.89 -11.03
CA PRO A 48 7.71 9.00 -10.88
C PRO A 48 7.42 9.38 -9.42
N TRP A 49 7.79 8.54 -8.45
CA TRP A 49 7.51 8.72 -7.02
C TRP A 49 8.76 8.69 -6.14
N GLU A 50 9.96 8.91 -6.70
CA GLU A 50 11.20 8.91 -5.92
C GLU A 50 11.19 9.92 -4.77
N ALA A 51 10.61 11.11 -4.98
CA ALA A 51 10.44 12.12 -3.93
C ALA A 51 9.46 11.74 -2.81
N ALA A 52 8.58 10.77 -3.06
CA ALA A 52 7.60 10.28 -2.09
C ALA A 52 8.03 8.95 -1.43
N TRP A 53 9.21 8.42 -1.77
CA TRP A 53 9.71 7.14 -1.28
C TRP A 53 9.85 7.15 0.25
N GLU A 54 9.17 6.24 0.93
CA GLU A 54 9.23 6.06 2.39
C GLU A 54 10.01 4.81 2.81
N GLY A 55 10.10 3.81 1.95
CA GLY A 55 10.87 2.59 2.21
C GLY A 55 10.58 1.48 1.20
N SER A 56 11.44 0.47 1.16
CA SER A 56 11.19 -0.73 0.34
C SER A 56 10.15 -1.63 1.01
N VAL A 57 9.33 -2.31 0.21
CA VAL A 57 8.46 -3.37 0.72
C VAL A 57 9.31 -4.62 0.97
N PRO A 58 9.43 -5.13 2.22
CA PRO A 58 10.40 -6.17 2.56
C PRO A 58 10.24 -7.49 1.80
N TRP A 59 9.02 -7.82 1.40
CA TRP A 59 8.66 -9.04 0.67
C TRP A 59 8.49 -8.82 -0.85
N SER A 60 8.83 -7.64 -1.37
CA SER A 60 8.72 -7.34 -2.80
C SER A 60 9.81 -6.38 -3.27
N GLU A 61 10.85 -6.93 -3.90
CA GLU A 61 12.04 -6.20 -4.37
C GLU A 61 11.74 -5.00 -5.28
N LYS A 62 10.61 -5.03 -5.98
CA LYS A 62 10.20 -4.03 -6.97
C LYS A 62 9.12 -3.09 -6.45
N ALA A 63 8.84 -3.11 -5.14
CA ALA A 63 7.84 -2.26 -4.56
C ALA A 63 8.42 -1.38 -3.45
N CYS A 64 7.88 -0.16 -3.35
CA CYS A 64 8.18 0.77 -2.28
C CYS A 64 6.88 1.33 -1.68
N TYR A 65 6.95 1.70 -0.41
CA TYR A 65 5.95 2.52 0.26
C TYR A 65 6.14 3.98 -0.10
N LEU A 66 5.03 4.71 -0.16
CA LEU A 66 4.98 6.15 -0.36
C LEU A 66 4.46 6.84 0.91
N ASN A 67 5.09 7.96 1.28
CA ASN A 67 4.72 8.75 2.47
C ASN A 67 3.36 9.47 2.35
N HIS A 68 2.75 9.48 1.17
CA HIS A 68 1.39 9.95 0.92
C HIS A 68 0.83 9.27 -0.34
N ARG A 69 -0.48 9.41 -0.57
CA ARG A 69 -1.15 8.95 -1.80
C ARG A 69 -1.12 10.03 -2.88
N PRO A 70 -0.32 9.91 -3.95
CA PRO A 70 -0.38 10.83 -5.07
C PRO A 70 -1.68 10.66 -5.88
N ALA A 71 -2.00 11.65 -6.71
CA ALA A 71 -3.06 11.53 -7.70
C ALA A 71 -2.58 10.74 -8.93
N PHE A 72 -2.42 9.42 -8.76
CA PHE A 72 -1.82 8.51 -9.74
C PHE A 72 -2.42 8.61 -11.16
N THR A 73 -3.73 8.89 -11.26
CA THR A 73 -4.43 8.99 -12.55
C THR A 73 -3.91 10.11 -13.46
N PHE A 74 -3.21 11.11 -12.91
CA PHE A 74 -2.61 12.18 -13.69
C PHE A 74 -1.18 11.89 -14.15
N ASP A 75 -0.59 10.77 -13.73
CA ASP A 75 0.73 10.35 -14.17
C ASP A 75 0.63 9.45 -15.42
N PRO A 76 1.22 9.86 -16.57
CA PRO A 76 1.26 9.03 -17.78
C PRO A 76 1.89 7.65 -17.57
N CYS A 77 2.82 7.51 -16.62
CA CYS A 77 3.47 6.23 -16.31
C CYS A 77 2.49 5.19 -15.75
N LEU A 78 1.41 5.61 -15.07
CA LEU A 78 0.33 4.70 -14.66
C LEU A 78 -0.33 4.08 -15.90
N HIS A 79 -0.75 4.92 -16.85
CA HIS A 79 -1.46 4.50 -18.07
C HIS A 79 -0.57 3.70 -19.03
N ALA A 80 0.74 3.96 -19.02
CA ALA A 80 1.73 3.20 -19.77
C ALA A 80 2.07 1.84 -19.14
N GLY A 81 1.54 1.53 -17.96
CA GLY A 81 1.78 0.28 -17.22
C GLY A 81 3.19 0.19 -16.63
N CYS A 82 3.82 1.32 -16.32
CA CYS A 82 5.16 1.36 -15.72
C CYS A 82 5.15 0.97 -14.25
N TYR A 83 4.02 1.12 -13.55
CA TYR A 83 3.82 0.67 -12.17
C TYR A 83 2.35 0.35 -11.90
N TYR A 84 2.10 -0.26 -10.74
CA TYR A 84 0.79 -0.57 -10.19
C TYR A 84 0.72 -0.05 -8.76
N VAL A 85 -0.47 0.31 -8.30
CA VAL A 85 -0.75 0.93 -6.99
C VAL A 85 -1.81 0.17 -6.23
#